data_AF-A0A2D9F685-F1
#
_entry.id   AF-A0A2D9F685-F1
#
_cell.length_a   1.000
_cell.length_b   1.000
_cell.length_c   1.000
_cell.angle_alpha   90.00
_cell.angle_beta   90.00
_cell.angle_gamma   90.00
#
_symmetry.space_group_name_H-M   'P 1'
#
loop_
_entity.id
_entity.type
_entity.pdbx_description
1 polymer ?
#
loop_
_entity_poly.entity_id
_entity_poly.type
_entity_poly.pdbx_seq_one_letter_code
_entity_poly.pdbx_strand_id
1 'polypeptide(L)'
;MKTQPRATARSRSSRQTAAPRPKRQTSSIWDRGVGGGRSGRKKSLNWAAGAFSGSSWANSWAAGLVSLGLLGACDHMPDFKAYTPYEPQTVREPRVQPIAVAHSVPFGAGSVTLDAAAGQNIDAFLTRQRVDRVDALEVAIPAGGGEIARGRAERLLAYLKLKRLHAGLVIDDDPKMPADTVRLVVNRYQVALPGCPDWSGRGGITWDNQPSSNWGCANAVNLGLMVANPADLIGARDAGPGDGEAQVLGIQRYRKGETTPLLGAETSEAPAAGTGAPQAGGGEGGGQ
;
A
#
# COMPACT_ATOMS: atom_id res chain seq x y z
N MET A 1 42.72 -24.87 -57.37
CA MET A 1 42.76 -23.56 -56.69
C MET A 1 41.35 -23.23 -56.19
N LYS A 2 41.23 -22.69 -54.96
CA LYS A 2 40.01 -22.43 -54.15
C LYS A 2 39.59 -23.59 -53.22
N THR A 3 40.37 -23.93 -52.18
CA THR A 3 40.35 -23.43 -50.78
C THR A 3 39.03 -23.58 -50.03
N GLN A 4 38.99 -24.59 -49.16
CA GLN A 4 38.02 -24.81 -48.08
C GLN A 4 38.15 -23.74 -46.98
N PRO A 5 37.07 -23.32 -46.29
CA PRO A 5 37.18 -22.54 -45.06
C PRO A 5 37.40 -23.44 -43.84
N ARG A 6 38.44 -23.12 -43.07
CA ARG A 6 38.82 -23.71 -41.78
C ARG A 6 37.77 -23.42 -40.70
N ALA A 7 37.31 -24.47 -40.02
CA ALA A 7 36.55 -24.36 -38.79
C ALA A 7 37.47 -23.94 -37.63
N THR A 8 37.21 -22.77 -37.04
CA THR A 8 37.88 -22.28 -35.83
C THR A 8 37.17 -22.83 -34.59
N ALA A 9 37.90 -23.63 -33.82
CA ALA A 9 37.47 -24.17 -32.53
C ALA A 9 37.25 -23.04 -31.52
N ARG A 10 36.01 -22.90 -31.02
CA ARG A 10 35.67 -21.97 -29.94
C ARG A 10 35.93 -22.65 -28.59
N SER A 11 36.92 -22.13 -27.88
CA SER A 11 37.30 -22.49 -26.51
C SER A 11 36.10 -22.50 -25.55
N ARG A 12 35.89 -23.63 -24.86
CA ARG A 12 34.98 -23.76 -23.71
C ARG A 12 35.66 -23.11 -22.50
N SER A 13 35.23 -21.90 -22.14
CA SER A 13 35.54 -21.29 -20.85
C SER A 13 34.71 -21.98 -19.77
N SER A 14 35.36 -22.72 -18.88
CA SER A 14 34.81 -23.27 -17.66
C SER A 14 34.47 -22.13 -16.69
N ARG A 15 33.19 -21.84 -16.50
CA ARG A 15 32.75 -21.02 -15.35
C ARG A 15 32.91 -21.85 -14.09
N GLN A 16 33.88 -21.46 -13.27
CA GLN A 16 34.02 -21.93 -11.90
C GLN A 16 32.75 -21.59 -11.12
N THR A 17 32.10 -22.60 -10.58
CA THR A 17 30.97 -22.50 -9.66
C THR A 17 31.48 -21.96 -8.33
N ALA A 18 31.09 -20.73 -7.99
CA ALA A 18 31.32 -20.16 -6.68
C ALA A 18 30.50 -20.93 -5.62
N ALA A 19 31.16 -21.37 -4.55
CA ALA A 19 30.52 -22.01 -3.41
C ALA A 19 29.52 -21.05 -2.72
N PRO A 20 28.35 -21.53 -2.26
CA PRO A 20 27.38 -20.68 -1.59
C PRO A 20 27.91 -20.24 -0.20
N ARG A 21 27.94 -18.93 0.03
CA ARG A 21 28.21 -18.33 1.34
C ARG A 21 27.08 -18.72 2.33
N PRO A 22 27.39 -19.05 3.60
CA PRO A 22 26.35 -19.35 4.58
C PRO A 22 25.49 -18.11 4.83
N LYS A 23 24.16 -18.28 4.73
CA LYS A 23 23.18 -17.23 5.01
C LYS A 23 23.26 -16.83 6.47
N ARG A 24 23.42 -15.53 6.74
CA ARG A 24 23.30 -14.95 8.08
C ARG A 24 21.83 -15.10 8.52
N GLN A 25 21.59 -15.96 9.49
CA GLN A 25 20.27 -16.19 10.07
C GLN A 25 19.78 -14.89 10.71
N THR A 26 18.71 -14.31 10.17
CA THR A 26 17.94 -13.27 10.84
C THR A 26 17.04 -13.95 11.87
N SER A 27 17.13 -13.52 13.13
CA SER A 27 16.26 -14.03 14.19
C SER A 27 14.80 -13.78 13.82
N SER A 28 13.96 -14.80 14.01
CA SER A 28 12.53 -14.71 13.76
C SER A 28 11.84 -14.04 14.95
N ILE A 29 10.65 -13.47 14.72
CA ILE A 29 9.86 -12.74 15.72
C ILE A 29 9.51 -13.56 16.97
N TRP A 30 9.72 -14.89 16.92
CA TRP A 30 9.44 -15.84 17.99
C TRP A 30 10.63 -16.09 18.94
N ASP A 31 11.82 -15.54 18.67
CA ASP A 31 12.98 -15.59 19.60
C ASP A 31 12.94 -14.51 20.70
N ARG A 32 11.92 -13.64 20.71
CA ARG A 32 11.71 -12.69 21.80
C ARG A 32 10.82 -13.32 22.88
N GLY A 33 11.46 -14.05 23.79
CA GLY A 33 10.88 -14.34 25.09
C GLY A 33 10.41 -13.06 25.77
N VAL A 34 9.22 -13.13 26.37
CA VAL A 34 8.57 -12.06 27.13
C VAL A 34 9.41 -11.76 28.38
N GLY A 35 10.44 -10.94 28.21
CA GLY A 35 11.30 -10.45 29.27
C GLY A 35 10.66 -9.25 29.96
N GLY A 36 10.15 -9.47 31.18
CA GLY A 36 9.60 -8.43 32.03
C GLY A 36 10.54 -7.23 32.19
N GLY A 37 9.94 -6.05 32.13
CA GLY A 37 10.62 -4.77 32.29
C GLY A 37 11.45 -4.76 33.57
N ARG A 38 12.77 -4.59 33.43
CA ARG A 38 13.64 -4.29 34.56
C ARG A 38 13.60 -2.79 34.79
N SER A 39 12.74 -2.42 35.74
CA SER A 39 12.59 -1.11 36.34
C SER A 39 13.92 -0.57 36.88
N GLY A 40 13.95 0.76 37.03
CA GLY A 40 15.15 1.59 37.21
C GLY A 40 16.21 1.06 38.17
N ARG A 41 17.47 1.27 37.78
CA ARG A 41 18.59 1.28 38.72
C ARG A 41 18.37 2.40 39.73
N LYS A 42 17.75 2.08 40.87
CA LYS A 42 17.89 2.89 42.07
C LYS A 42 19.35 2.80 42.50
N LYS A 43 20.15 3.81 42.15
CA LYS A 43 21.42 4.04 42.85
C LYS A 43 21.05 4.48 44.26
N SER A 44 21.12 3.56 45.21
CA SER A 44 21.09 3.90 46.63
C SER A 44 22.31 4.76 46.93
N LEU A 45 22.10 6.05 47.20
CA LEU A 45 23.10 6.88 47.86
C LEU A 45 23.23 6.37 49.30
N ASN A 46 24.30 5.65 49.58
CA ASN A 46 24.69 5.39 50.97
C ASN A 46 25.36 6.66 51.49
N TRP A 47 24.67 7.39 52.36
CA TRP A 47 25.25 8.51 53.10
C TRP A 47 26.10 7.92 54.23
N ALA A 48 27.40 7.82 54.01
CA ALA A 48 28.35 7.56 55.09
C ALA A 48 28.63 8.90 55.79
N ALA A 49 28.05 9.08 56.98
CA ALA A 49 28.42 10.16 57.88
C ALA A 49 29.82 9.87 58.46
N GLY A 50 30.86 10.30 57.73
CA GLY A 50 32.22 10.34 58.26
C GLY A 50 32.34 11.50 59.25
N ALA A 51 32.44 11.19 60.53
CA ALA A 51 32.80 12.15 61.57
C ALA A 51 34.26 12.60 61.36
N PHE A 52 34.46 13.78 60.78
CA PHE A 52 35.77 14.43 60.76
C PHE A 52 35.97 15.20 62.07
N SER A 53 36.63 14.52 63.01
CA SER A 53 37.24 15.13 64.18
C SER A 53 38.47 15.93 63.75
N GLY A 54 38.47 17.22 64.11
CA GLY A 54 39.63 18.02 64.49
C GLY A 54 40.90 17.92 63.64
N SER A 55 41.11 18.91 62.79
CA SER A 55 42.34 19.72 62.85
C SER A 55 42.13 20.94 61.97
N SER A 56 42.10 22.09 62.60
CA SER A 56 42.30 23.39 61.96
C SER A 56 43.61 23.37 61.15
N TRP A 57 43.68 24.27 60.17
CA TRP A 57 44.81 24.63 59.29
C TRP A 57 44.78 23.94 57.90
N ALA A 58 44.76 24.79 56.87
CA ALA A 58 44.85 24.48 55.42
C ALA A 58 43.61 23.87 54.73
N ASN A 59 42.68 24.71 54.27
CA ASN A 59 41.69 24.30 53.24
C ASN A 59 41.28 25.48 52.33
N SER A 60 42.25 26.12 51.67
CA SER A 60 41.97 27.06 50.56
C SER A 60 41.77 26.36 49.20
N TRP A 61 42.02 25.04 49.11
CA TRP A 61 41.98 24.28 47.85
C TRP A 61 40.62 23.63 47.58
N ALA A 62 39.77 23.47 48.60
CA ALA A 62 38.44 22.86 48.46
C ALA A 62 37.43 23.78 47.75
N ALA A 63 37.57 25.10 47.88
CA ALA A 63 36.69 26.07 47.20
C ALA A 63 36.96 26.14 45.69
N GLY A 64 38.20 25.89 45.25
CA GLY A 64 38.57 25.89 43.83
C GLY A 64 38.00 24.68 43.07
N LEU A 65 38.03 23.49 43.67
CA LEU A 65 37.55 22.26 43.03
C LEU A 65 36.01 22.18 42.91
N VAL A 66 35.28 22.76 43.88
CA VAL A 66 33.80 22.85 43.79
C VAL A 66 33.38 23.83 42.69
N SER A 67 34.15 24.91 42.48
CA SER A 67 33.89 25.91 41.43
C SER A 67 34.15 25.36 40.02
N LEU A 68 35.16 24.49 39.84
CA LEU A 68 35.40 23.81 38.56
C LEU A 68 34.33 22.75 38.22
N GLY A 69 33.74 22.08 39.21
CA GLY A 69 32.66 21.12 38.98
C GLY A 69 31.37 21.75 38.48
N LEU A 70 31.10 23.01 38.85
CA LEU A 70 29.92 23.77 38.40
C LEU A 70 30.05 24.31 36.97
N LEU A 71 31.27 24.52 36.47
CA LEU A 71 31.52 24.98 35.09
C LEU A 71 31.39 23.88 34.03
N GLY A 72 31.51 22.60 34.41
CA GLY A 72 31.34 21.47 33.50
C GLY A 72 29.89 21.19 33.08
N ALA A 73 28.91 21.84 33.70
CA ALA A 73 27.49 21.67 33.36
C ALA A 73 27.07 22.39 32.06
N CYS A 74 27.90 23.30 31.55
CA CYS A 74 27.61 24.03 30.30
C CYS A 74 28.02 23.27 29.03
N ASP A 75 28.81 22.20 29.14
CA ASP A 75 29.27 21.44 27.95
C ASP A 75 28.29 20.33 27.52
N HIS A 76 27.20 20.15 28.28
CA HIS A 76 26.14 19.21 27.93
C HIS A 76 24.94 19.95 27.32
N MET A 77 25.18 20.86 26.37
CA MET A 77 24.13 21.21 25.43
C MET A 77 23.88 19.98 24.53
N PRO A 78 22.67 19.40 24.52
CA PRO A 78 22.36 18.39 23.53
C PRO A 78 22.58 19.03 22.15
N ASP A 79 23.43 18.41 21.34
CA ASP A 79 23.74 18.88 20.01
C ASP A 79 22.48 18.87 19.14
N PHE A 80 21.79 20.01 19.09
CA PHE A 80 20.64 20.21 18.22
C PHE A 80 21.04 20.26 16.73
N LYS A 81 22.35 20.26 16.40
CA LYS A 81 22.88 20.19 15.04
C LYS A 81 23.17 18.78 14.58
N ALA A 82 22.64 17.74 15.24
CA ALA A 82 22.51 16.42 14.62
C ALA A 82 21.53 16.48 13.43
N TYR A 83 22.00 17.08 12.34
CA TYR A 83 21.47 17.06 11.00
C TYR A 83 21.59 15.60 10.56
N THR A 84 20.63 14.78 10.98
CA THR A 84 20.44 13.47 10.37
C THR A 84 20.29 13.74 8.87
N PRO A 85 21.06 13.06 8.00
CA PRO A 85 20.87 13.19 6.57
C PRO A 85 19.38 13.12 6.25
N TYR A 86 18.90 14.05 5.43
CA TYR A 86 17.52 14.03 4.96
C TYR A 86 17.24 12.64 4.37
N GLU A 87 16.48 11.85 5.10
CA GLU A 87 15.91 10.62 4.59
C GLU A 87 14.53 11.00 4.06
N PRO A 88 14.34 11.05 2.73
CA PRO A 88 13.07 11.45 2.15
C PRO A 88 11.98 10.57 2.73
N GLN A 89 10.98 11.21 3.34
CA GLN A 89 9.86 10.49 3.92
C GLN A 89 9.22 9.62 2.84
N THR A 90 9.02 8.34 3.15
CA THR A 90 8.35 7.43 2.21
C THR A 90 6.97 7.97 1.89
N VAL A 91 6.66 8.12 0.59
CA VAL A 91 5.34 8.56 0.15
C VAL A 91 4.30 7.59 0.71
N ARG A 92 3.28 8.14 1.38
CA ARG A 92 2.16 7.35 1.90
C ARG A 92 1.20 7.12 0.75
N GLU A 93 1.14 5.88 0.29
CA GLU A 93 0.26 5.46 -0.79
C GLU A 93 -0.42 4.13 -0.41
N PRO A 94 -1.69 3.93 -0.80
CA PRO A 94 -2.31 2.62 -0.72
C PRO A 94 -1.55 1.65 -1.64
N ARG A 95 -1.19 0.48 -1.12
CA ARG A 95 -0.55 -0.56 -1.94
C ARG A 95 -1.59 -1.55 -2.41
N VAL A 96 -1.41 -2.08 -3.61
CA VAL A 96 -2.33 -3.07 -4.18
C VAL A 96 -1.66 -4.43 -4.22
N GLN A 97 -2.37 -5.46 -3.78
CA GLN A 97 -1.91 -6.84 -3.81
C GLN A 97 -2.87 -7.69 -4.65
N PRO A 98 -2.39 -8.48 -5.62
CA PRO A 98 -3.23 -9.43 -6.34
C PRO A 98 -3.62 -10.58 -5.41
N ILE A 99 -4.87 -10.99 -5.49
CA ILE A 99 -5.40 -12.18 -4.86
C ILE A 99 -6.03 -13.06 -5.94
N ALA A 100 -5.68 -14.34 -5.93
CA ALA A 100 -6.20 -15.30 -6.89
C ALA A 100 -6.85 -16.45 -6.12
N VAL A 101 -8.12 -16.71 -6.40
CA VAL A 101 -8.83 -17.87 -5.86
C VAL A 101 -9.08 -18.85 -6.98
N ALA A 102 -8.50 -20.03 -6.88
CA ALA A 102 -8.62 -21.07 -7.90
C ALA A 102 -9.60 -22.17 -7.47
N HIS A 103 -10.38 -22.65 -8.43
CA HIS A 103 -11.23 -23.82 -8.30
C HIS A 103 -10.85 -24.86 -9.36
N SER A 104 -10.48 -26.05 -8.92
CA SER A 104 -10.15 -27.15 -9.81
C SER A 104 -11.42 -27.84 -10.31
N VAL A 105 -11.59 -27.90 -11.61
CA VAL A 105 -12.69 -28.58 -12.31
C VAL A 105 -12.14 -29.90 -12.87
N PRO A 106 -12.55 -31.06 -12.33
CA PRO A 106 -12.12 -32.35 -12.84
C PRO A 106 -12.87 -32.72 -14.13
N PHE A 107 -12.19 -33.42 -15.02
CA PHE A 107 -12.75 -34.03 -16.22
C PHE A 107 -12.45 -35.53 -16.24
N GLY A 108 -13.31 -36.30 -16.93
CA GLY A 108 -13.00 -37.70 -17.21
C GLY A 108 -11.75 -37.84 -18.09
N ALA A 109 -10.98 -38.91 -17.88
CA ALA A 109 -9.78 -39.20 -18.66
C ALA A 109 -10.10 -39.22 -20.16
N GLY A 110 -9.35 -38.46 -20.95
CA GLY A 110 -9.55 -38.33 -22.40
C GLY A 110 -10.85 -37.62 -22.84
N SER A 111 -11.71 -37.21 -21.90
CA SER A 111 -12.97 -36.54 -22.20
C SER A 111 -12.87 -35.01 -22.09
N VAL A 112 -13.58 -34.32 -22.97
CA VAL A 112 -13.79 -32.86 -22.95
C VAL A 112 -15.19 -32.48 -22.43
N THR A 113 -16.01 -33.46 -22.05
CA THR A 113 -17.39 -33.22 -21.61
C THR A 113 -17.42 -32.64 -20.20
N LEU A 114 -18.09 -31.50 -20.05
CA LEU A 114 -18.45 -30.96 -18.74
C LEU A 114 -19.75 -31.61 -18.28
N ASP A 115 -19.68 -32.43 -17.23
CA ASP A 115 -20.85 -33.09 -16.67
C ASP A 115 -21.71 -32.15 -15.80
N ALA A 116 -22.90 -32.60 -15.42
CA ALA A 116 -23.84 -31.80 -14.64
C ALA A 116 -23.32 -31.50 -13.22
N ALA A 117 -22.57 -32.42 -12.60
CA ALA A 117 -22.03 -32.23 -11.26
C ALA A 117 -20.90 -31.20 -11.24
N ALA A 118 -20.02 -31.23 -12.24
CA ALA A 118 -18.99 -30.23 -12.48
C ALA A 118 -19.62 -28.84 -12.70
N GLY A 119 -20.70 -28.77 -13.50
CA GLY A 119 -21.48 -27.54 -13.67
C GLY A 119 -22.02 -26.98 -12.34
N GLN A 120 -22.63 -27.83 -11.51
CA GLN A 120 -23.13 -27.42 -10.18
C GLN A 120 -22.01 -26.95 -9.25
N ASN A 121 -20.84 -27.59 -9.29
CA ASN A 121 -19.68 -27.19 -8.50
C ASN A 121 -19.11 -25.84 -8.93
N ILE A 122 -19.06 -25.59 -10.24
CA ILE A 122 -18.68 -24.28 -10.81
C ILE A 122 -19.66 -23.21 -10.33
N ASP A 123 -20.96 -23.47 -10.40
CA ASP A 123 -21.98 -22.52 -9.95
C ASP A 123 -21.87 -22.22 -8.46
N ALA A 124 -21.71 -23.25 -7.63
CA ALA A 124 -21.48 -23.07 -6.21
C ALA A 124 -20.21 -22.26 -5.92
N PHE A 125 -19.13 -22.47 -6.68
CA PHE A 125 -17.91 -21.67 -6.57
C PHE A 125 -18.15 -20.20 -6.95
N LEU A 126 -18.77 -19.94 -8.11
CA LEU A 126 -19.08 -18.58 -8.57
C LEU A 126 -19.97 -17.84 -7.56
N THR A 127 -20.99 -18.50 -7.00
CA THR A 127 -21.86 -17.93 -5.97
C THR A 127 -21.10 -17.65 -4.66
N ARG A 128 -20.29 -18.59 -4.17
CA ARG A 128 -19.50 -18.39 -2.94
C ARG A 128 -18.53 -17.23 -3.07
N GLN A 129 -17.89 -17.09 -4.23
CA GLN A 129 -16.97 -15.98 -4.50
C GLN A 129 -17.70 -14.68 -4.86
N ARG A 130 -19.03 -14.70 -5.02
CA ARG A 130 -19.85 -13.58 -5.47
C ARG A 130 -19.30 -12.97 -6.76
N VAL A 131 -19.05 -13.82 -7.75
CA VAL A 131 -18.49 -13.39 -9.04
C VAL A 131 -19.49 -12.51 -9.78
N ASP A 132 -19.03 -11.33 -10.22
CA ASP A 132 -19.77 -10.44 -11.12
C ASP A 132 -19.05 -10.31 -12.47
N ARG A 133 -19.71 -9.72 -13.46
CA ARG A 133 -19.21 -9.45 -14.81
C ARG A 133 -17.97 -8.56 -14.86
N VAL A 134 -17.67 -7.86 -13.77
CA VAL A 134 -16.50 -7.01 -13.63
C VAL A 134 -15.28 -7.74 -13.06
N ASP A 135 -15.45 -8.97 -12.55
CA ASP A 135 -14.33 -9.77 -12.06
C ASP A 135 -13.48 -10.29 -13.21
N ALA A 136 -12.16 -10.27 -13.03
CA ALA A 136 -11.23 -10.86 -13.98
C ALA A 136 -11.19 -12.38 -13.76
N LEU A 137 -11.69 -13.13 -14.74
CA LEU A 137 -11.70 -14.59 -14.71
C LEU A 137 -10.67 -15.16 -15.68
N GLU A 138 -10.02 -16.23 -15.26
CA GLU A 138 -9.09 -16.99 -16.07
C GLU A 138 -9.42 -18.48 -16.00
N VAL A 139 -9.29 -19.14 -17.14
CA VAL A 139 -9.36 -20.59 -17.28
C VAL A 139 -7.94 -21.07 -17.55
N ALA A 140 -7.35 -21.75 -16.58
CA ALA A 140 -5.98 -22.22 -16.64
C ALA A 140 -5.93 -23.71 -16.97
N ILE A 141 -5.13 -24.07 -17.98
CA ILE A 141 -4.89 -25.45 -18.42
C ILE A 141 -3.46 -25.87 -18.12
N PRO A 142 -3.19 -27.16 -17.83
CA PRO A 142 -1.85 -27.61 -17.52
C PRO A 142 -0.92 -27.49 -18.74
N ALA A 143 0.31 -27.04 -18.51
CA ALA A 143 1.37 -27.05 -19.50
C ALA A 143 1.57 -28.47 -20.07
N GLY A 144 1.52 -28.60 -21.40
CA GLY A 144 1.66 -29.90 -22.07
C GLY A 144 0.37 -30.73 -22.18
N GLY A 145 -0.78 -30.22 -21.74
CA GLY A 145 -2.08 -30.93 -21.83
C GLY A 145 -2.65 -31.13 -23.25
N GLY A 146 -2.04 -30.51 -24.27
CA GLY A 146 -2.40 -30.69 -25.68
C GLY A 146 -3.83 -30.24 -26.05
N GLU A 147 -4.36 -30.83 -27.12
CA GLU A 147 -5.69 -30.49 -27.65
C GLU A 147 -6.83 -30.87 -26.69
N ILE A 148 -6.66 -31.94 -25.90
CA ILE A 148 -7.68 -32.36 -24.92
C ILE A 148 -7.85 -31.29 -23.84
N ALA A 149 -6.77 -30.75 -23.30
CA ALA A 149 -6.84 -29.68 -22.30
C ALA A 149 -7.47 -28.40 -22.89
N ARG A 150 -7.16 -28.05 -24.14
CA ARG A 150 -7.80 -26.93 -24.84
C ARG A 150 -9.30 -27.15 -25.02
N GLY A 151 -9.72 -28.32 -25.48
CA GLY A 151 -11.14 -28.65 -25.62
C GLY A 151 -11.92 -28.60 -24.29
N ARG A 152 -11.29 -29.00 -23.18
CA ARG A 152 -11.87 -28.84 -21.82
C ARG A 152 -12.03 -27.38 -21.45
N ALA A 153 -11.02 -26.55 -21.70
CA ALA A 153 -11.10 -25.11 -21.45
C ALA A 153 -12.16 -24.45 -22.32
N GLU A 154 -12.25 -24.76 -23.61
CA GLU A 154 -13.29 -24.26 -24.50
C GLU A 154 -14.69 -24.62 -23.99
N ARG A 155 -14.88 -25.83 -23.48
CA ARG A 155 -16.16 -26.25 -22.89
C ARG A 155 -16.52 -25.42 -21.66
N LEU A 156 -15.54 -25.16 -20.78
CA LEU A 156 -15.71 -24.31 -19.61
C LEU A 156 -15.95 -22.84 -20.00
N LEU A 157 -15.21 -22.30 -20.95
CA LEU A 157 -15.40 -20.94 -21.49
C LEU A 157 -16.78 -20.76 -22.10
N ALA A 158 -17.27 -21.75 -22.86
CA ALA A 158 -18.63 -21.75 -23.39
C ALA A 158 -19.68 -21.75 -22.26
N TYR A 159 -19.45 -22.53 -21.20
CA TYR A 159 -20.32 -22.57 -20.03
C TYR A 159 -20.39 -21.22 -19.30
N LEU A 160 -19.24 -20.55 -19.09
CA LEU A 160 -19.18 -19.22 -18.49
C LEU A 160 -19.83 -18.15 -19.37
N LYS A 161 -19.65 -18.24 -20.70
CA LYS A 161 -20.24 -17.32 -21.67
C LYS A 161 -21.78 -17.35 -21.63
N LEU A 162 -22.40 -18.52 -21.43
CA LEU A 162 -23.86 -18.63 -21.24
C LEU A 162 -24.36 -17.85 -20.01
N LYS A 163 -23.49 -17.66 -19.01
CA LYS A 163 -23.75 -16.87 -17.80
C LYS A 163 -23.34 -15.40 -17.96
N ARG A 164 -22.97 -14.97 -19.17
CA ARG A 164 -22.48 -13.62 -19.49
C ARG A 164 -21.19 -13.25 -18.75
N LEU A 165 -20.39 -14.26 -18.39
CA LEU A 165 -19.07 -14.09 -17.81
C LEU A 165 -18.01 -14.29 -18.90
N HIS A 166 -17.01 -13.41 -18.92
CA HIS A 166 -15.87 -13.50 -19.82
C HIS A 166 -14.66 -13.98 -19.03
N ALA A 167 -13.93 -14.96 -19.58
CA ALA A 167 -12.69 -15.44 -18.99
C ALA A 167 -11.61 -15.58 -20.06
N GLY A 168 -10.37 -15.25 -19.69
CA GLY A 168 -9.20 -15.49 -20.52
C GLY A 168 -8.73 -16.94 -20.42
N LEU A 169 -8.08 -17.45 -21.47
CA LEU A 169 -7.39 -18.74 -21.42
C LEU A 169 -5.92 -18.50 -21.07
N VAL A 170 -5.42 -19.21 -20.06
CA VAL A 170 -4.01 -19.16 -19.65
C VAL A 170 -3.42 -20.57 -19.54
N ILE A 171 -2.11 -20.69 -19.69
CA ILE A 171 -1.39 -21.94 -19.47
C ILE A 171 -0.79 -21.87 -18.06
N ASP A 172 -1.15 -22.83 -17.22
CA ASP A 172 -0.59 -23.02 -15.88
C ASP A 172 0.65 -23.91 -15.98
N ASP A 173 1.81 -23.38 -15.58
CA ASP A 173 3.08 -24.08 -15.56
C ASP A 173 3.36 -24.78 -14.21
N ASP A 174 2.40 -24.78 -13.27
CA ASP A 174 2.52 -25.53 -12.03
C ASP A 174 2.62 -27.04 -12.31
N PRO A 175 3.77 -27.68 -12.01
CA PRO A 175 3.96 -29.11 -12.26
C PRO A 175 3.05 -30.00 -11.42
N LYS A 176 2.36 -29.44 -10.41
CA LYS A 176 1.41 -30.16 -9.57
C LYS A 176 0.00 -30.18 -10.14
N MET A 177 -0.29 -29.43 -11.21
CA MET A 177 -1.60 -29.41 -11.82
C MET A 177 -1.89 -30.76 -12.53
N PRO A 178 -2.96 -31.49 -12.15
CA PRO A 178 -3.31 -32.74 -12.82
C PRO A 178 -3.70 -32.52 -14.28
N ALA A 179 -3.26 -33.40 -15.17
CA ALA A 179 -3.58 -33.35 -16.61
C ALA A 179 -5.09 -33.40 -16.90
N ASP A 180 -5.86 -34.06 -16.02
CA ASP A 180 -7.32 -34.21 -16.12
C ASP A 180 -8.12 -33.10 -15.46
N THR A 181 -7.50 -31.96 -15.19
CA THR A 181 -8.15 -30.82 -14.54
C THR A 181 -7.94 -29.53 -15.30
N VAL A 182 -8.91 -28.64 -15.18
CA VAL A 182 -8.83 -27.24 -15.59
C VAL A 182 -9.10 -26.39 -14.36
N ARG A 183 -8.34 -25.31 -14.15
CA ARG A 183 -8.58 -24.40 -13.03
C ARG A 183 -9.37 -23.19 -13.50
N LEU A 184 -10.47 -22.92 -12.82
CA LEU A 184 -11.16 -21.64 -12.91
C LEU A 184 -10.58 -20.72 -11.84
N VAL A 185 -9.95 -19.63 -12.25
CA VAL A 185 -9.29 -18.67 -11.37
C VAL A 185 -10.05 -17.35 -11.39
N VAL A 186 -10.37 -16.85 -10.20
CA VAL A 186 -10.91 -15.51 -9.99
C VAL A 186 -9.77 -14.63 -9.51
N ASN A 187 -9.37 -13.67 -10.35
CA ASN A 187 -8.33 -12.70 -10.05
C ASN A 187 -8.96 -11.41 -9.53
N ARG A 188 -8.53 -10.98 -8.35
CA ARG A 188 -8.94 -9.72 -7.73
C ARG A 188 -7.72 -8.99 -7.20
N TYR A 189 -7.95 -7.75 -6.82
CA TYR A 189 -6.96 -6.94 -6.14
C TYR A 189 -7.49 -6.53 -4.77
N GLN A 190 -6.61 -6.42 -3.80
CA GLN A 190 -6.91 -5.91 -2.47
C GLN A 190 -6.02 -4.72 -2.17
N VAL A 191 -6.59 -3.68 -1.55
CA VAL A 191 -5.82 -2.55 -1.04
C VAL A 191 -5.27 -2.87 0.34
N ALA A 192 -3.97 -2.71 0.50
CA ALA A 192 -3.28 -2.64 1.77
C ALA A 192 -3.05 -1.15 2.11
N LEU A 193 -3.66 -0.71 3.21
CA LEU A 193 -3.52 0.65 3.70
C LEU A 193 -2.07 0.91 4.16
N PRO A 194 -1.57 2.15 4.02
CA PRO A 194 -0.27 2.51 4.57
C PRO A 194 -0.29 2.38 6.10
N GLY A 195 0.87 2.11 6.70
CA GLY A 195 1.05 2.05 8.15
C GLY A 195 0.94 3.42 8.80
N CYS A 196 -0.28 3.93 8.92
CA CYS A 196 -0.62 5.23 9.50
C CYS A 196 -1.49 5.06 10.77
N PRO A 197 -1.37 5.95 11.78
CA PRO A 197 -0.38 7.01 11.88
C PRO A 197 1.03 6.47 12.18
N ASP A 198 2.05 7.21 11.74
CA ASP A 198 3.46 6.93 11.97
C ASP A 198 4.11 8.06 12.79
N TRP A 199 4.61 7.73 13.98
CA TRP A 199 5.28 8.65 14.90
C TRP A 199 6.80 8.41 14.99
N SER A 200 7.39 7.72 14.01
CA SER A 200 8.84 7.51 13.92
C SER A 200 9.62 8.79 13.60
N GLY A 201 8.96 9.78 12.99
CA GLY A 201 9.54 11.08 12.69
C GLY A 201 9.80 11.92 13.95
N ARG A 202 10.65 12.95 13.82
CA ARG A 202 10.90 13.90 14.91
C ARG A 202 9.63 14.70 15.20
N GLY A 203 9.06 14.53 16.39
CA GLY A 203 8.00 15.40 16.89
C GLY A 203 8.58 16.73 17.36
N GLY A 204 8.02 17.86 16.93
CA GLY A 204 8.42 19.21 17.38
C GLY A 204 8.63 20.21 16.23
N ILE A 205 9.24 21.35 16.56
CA ILE A 205 9.62 22.38 15.58
C ILE A 205 10.87 21.91 14.85
N THR A 206 10.74 21.60 13.57
CA THR A 206 11.89 21.40 12.68
C THR A 206 12.09 22.65 11.82
N TRP A 207 13.34 23.02 11.58
CA TRP A 207 13.72 24.22 10.80
C TRP A 207 14.10 23.88 9.34
N ASP A 208 13.91 22.62 8.96
CA ASP A 208 14.29 22.06 7.66
C ASP A 208 13.14 22.07 6.64
N ASN A 209 11.96 22.58 7.03
CA ASN A 209 10.72 22.60 6.22
C ASN A 209 10.37 21.24 5.61
N GLN A 210 10.71 20.14 6.28
CA GLN A 210 10.43 18.81 5.77
C GLN A 210 9.00 18.36 6.10
N PRO A 211 8.36 17.58 5.22
CA PRO A 211 7.06 16.97 5.53
C PRO A 211 7.16 16.08 6.77
N SER A 212 6.13 16.11 7.62
CA SER A 212 6.02 15.18 8.75
C SER A 212 5.93 13.73 8.28
N SER A 213 6.25 12.76 9.15
CA SER A 213 6.06 11.33 8.89
C SER A 213 4.62 10.95 8.52
N ASN A 214 3.65 11.75 8.98
CA ASN A 214 2.22 11.59 8.68
C ASN A 214 1.75 12.38 7.46
N TRP A 215 2.64 13.04 6.74
CA TRP A 215 2.28 13.78 5.54
C TRP A 215 1.60 12.84 4.52
N GLY A 216 0.39 13.22 4.09
CA GLY A 216 -0.40 12.41 3.16
C GLY A 216 -1.10 11.19 3.76
N CYS A 217 -0.91 10.85 5.05
CA CYS A 217 -1.54 9.67 5.66
C CYS A 217 -3.07 9.68 5.55
N ALA A 218 -3.71 10.81 5.92
CA ALA A 218 -5.17 10.92 5.85
C ALA A 218 -5.68 10.73 4.41
N ASN A 219 -5.01 11.36 3.44
CA ASN A 219 -5.38 11.24 2.03
C ASN A 219 -5.23 9.80 1.52
N ALA A 220 -4.11 9.15 1.83
CA ALA A 220 -3.82 7.79 1.38
C ALA A 220 -4.77 6.75 2.01
N VAL A 221 -5.07 6.90 3.30
CA VAL A 221 -6.04 6.04 4.00
C VAL A 221 -7.44 6.25 3.44
N ASN A 222 -7.88 7.50 3.30
CA ASN A 222 -9.20 7.79 2.75
C ASN A 222 -9.33 7.30 1.30
N LEU A 223 -8.31 7.51 0.47
CA LEU A 223 -8.30 6.99 -0.91
C LEU A 223 -8.41 5.45 -0.91
N GLY A 224 -7.63 4.76 -0.08
CA GLY A 224 -7.67 3.30 0.03
C GLY A 224 -9.01 2.76 0.53
N LEU A 225 -9.71 3.50 1.40
CA LEU A 225 -11.03 3.12 1.91
C LEU A 225 -12.18 3.45 0.95
N MET A 226 -12.04 4.50 0.13
CA MET A 226 -13.06 4.93 -0.82
C MET A 226 -12.99 4.20 -2.16
N VAL A 227 -11.86 3.57 -2.50
CA VAL A 227 -11.71 2.93 -3.80
C VAL A 227 -12.66 1.74 -3.95
N ALA A 228 -13.53 1.80 -4.97
CA ALA A 228 -14.48 0.73 -5.25
C ALA A 228 -13.80 -0.48 -5.91
N ASN A 229 -12.88 -0.22 -6.85
CA ASN A 229 -12.10 -1.25 -7.54
C ASN A 229 -10.60 -1.04 -7.26
N PRO A 230 -9.95 -1.92 -6.47
CA PRO A 230 -8.52 -1.80 -6.18
C PRO A 230 -7.59 -1.89 -7.41
N ALA A 231 -8.05 -2.49 -8.52
CA ALA A 231 -7.26 -2.54 -9.76
C ALA A 231 -6.99 -1.16 -10.35
N ASP A 232 -7.93 -0.21 -10.14
CA ASP A 232 -7.85 1.15 -10.70
C ASP A 232 -6.67 1.95 -10.12
N LEU A 233 -6.12 1.53 -8.97
CA LEU A 233 -4.91 2.11 -8.38
C LEU A 233 -3.61 1.66 -9.08
N ILE A 234 -3.64 0.54 -9.81
CA ILE A 234 -2.49 0.07 -10.60
C ILE A 234 -2.52 0.71 -11.99
N GLY A 235 -3.71 0.81 -12.58
CA GLY A 235 -3.89 1.40 -13.90
C GLY A 235 -5.35 1.74 -14.16
N ALA A 236 -5.55 2.81 -14.94
CA ALA A 236 -6.88 3.20 -15.37
C ALA A 236 -7.49 2.12 -16.28
N ARG A 237 -8.80 1.93 -16.15
CA ARG A 237 -9.58 1.16 -17.12
C ARG A 237 -9.67 1.92 -18.44
N ASP A 238 -9.89 1.17 -19.52
CA ASP A 238 -10.27 1.80 -20.79
C ASP A 238 -11.59 2.55 -20.59
N ALA A 239 -11.58 3.86 -20.86
CA ALA A 239 -12.76 4.71 -20.74
C ALA A 239 -13.80 4.41 -21.82
N GLY A 240 -13.42 3.64 -22.86
CA GLY A 240 -14.26 3.37 -24.01
C GLY A 240 -14.45 4.60 -24.91
N PRO A 241 -15.25 4.48 -25.97
CA PRO A 241 -15.56 5.61 -26.84
C PRO A 241 -16.36 6.66 -26.07
N GLY A 242 -15.92 7.93 -26.16
CA GLY A 242 -16.66 9.05 -25.58
C GLY A 242 -18.01 9.27 -26.28
N ASP A 243 -19.03 9.64 -25.51
CA ASP A 243 -20.34 10.02 -26.03
C ASP A 243 -20.29 11.45 -26.60
N GLY A 244 -20.06 11.57 -27.91
CA GLY A 244 -19.99 12.86 -28.59
C GLY A 244 -21.30 13.64 -28.55
N GLU A 245 -22.45 12.96 -28.54
CA GLU A 245 -23.76 13.61 -28.48
C GLU A 245 -23.97 14.28 -27.12
N ALA A 246 -23.65 13.57 -26.03
CA ALA A 246 -23.71 14.12 -24.68
C ALA A 246 -22.80 15.36 -24.53
N GLN A 247 -21.59 15.32 -25.10
CA GLN A 247 -20.66 16.46 -25.06
C GLN A 247 -21.20 17.69 -25.82
N VAL A 248 -21.75 17.49 -27.02
CA VAL A 248 -22.36 18.57 -27.81
C VAL A 248 -23.58 19.15 -27.09
N LEU A 249 -24.40 18.30 -26.47
CA LEU A 249 -25.59 18.72 -25.75
C LEU A 249 -25.26 19.62 -24.56
N GLY A 250 -24.16 19.35 -23.85
CA GLY A 250 -23.65 20.22 -22.78
C GLY A 250 -23.36 21.64 -23.28
N ILE A 251 -22.68 21.78 -24.42
CA ILE A 251 -22.37 23.09 -25.03
C ILE A 251 -23.65 23.81 -25.48
N GLN A 252 -24.59 23.07 -26.07
CA GLN A 252 -25.86 23.65 -26.52
C GLN A 252 -26.68 24.20 -25.34
N ARG A 253 -26.80 23.44 -24.25
CA ARG A 253 -27.47 23.87 -23.02
C ARG A 253 -26.81 25.13 -22.44
N TYR A 254 -25.48 25.15 -22.38
CA TYR A 254 -24.72 26.33 -21.96
C TYR A 254 -25.05 27.57 -22.80
N ARG A 255 -25.04 27.43 -24.14
CA ARG A 255 -25.35 28.55 -25.06
C ARG A 255 -26.79 29.05 -24.97
N LYS A 256 -27.73 28.18 -24.61
CA LYS A 256 -29.16 28.52 -24.44
C LYS A 256 -29.49 29.04 -23.04
N GLY A 257 -28.54 29.03 -22.11
CA GLY A 257 -28.81 29.33 -20.70
C GLY A 257 -29.62 28.26 -19.97
N GLU A 258 -29.69 27.04 -20.52
CA GLU A 258 -30.42 25.89 -19.96
C GLU A 258 -29.52 25.05 -19.02
N THR A 259 -28.57 25.70 -18.34
CA THR A 259 -27.68 25.03 -17.39
C THR A 259 -28.37 24.80 -16.05
N THR A 260 -28.21 23.61 -15.47
CA THR A 260 -28.65 23.36 -14.10
C THR A 260 -27.84 24.23 -13.12
N PRO A 261 -28.48 25.00 -12.22
CA PRO A 261 -27.76 25.72 -11.18
C PRO A 261 -27.03 24.73 -10.28
N LEU A 262 -25.83 25.11 -9.82
CA LEU A 262 -25.10 24.27 -8.87
C LEU A 262 -25.89 24.21 -7.56
N LEU A 263 -25.93 23.03 -6.95
CA LEU A 263 -26.51 22.86 -5.62
C LEU A 263 -25.72 23.75 -4.63
N GLY A 264 -26.38 24.80 -4.11
CA GLY A 264 -25.77 25.76 -3.18
C GLY A 264 -25.09 26.98 -3.82
N ALA A 265 -25.30 27.26 -5.12
CA ALA A 265 -24.83 28.51 -5.76
C ALA A 265 -25.69 29.72 -5.43
N GLU A 266 -26.11 29.84 -4.18
CA GLU A 266 -26.52 31.13 -3.62
C GLU A 266 -25.22 31.79 -3.20
N THR A 267 -24.60 32.52 -4.11
CA THR A 267 -23.54 33.44 -3.74
C THR A 267 -24.14 34.43 -2.77
N SER A 268 -23.88 34.27 -1.47
CA SER A 268 -24.02 35.35 -0.50
C SER A 268 -23.07 36.45 -0.99
N GLU A 269 -23.63 37.42 -1.70
CA GLU A 269 -22.94 38.63 -2.10
C GLU A 269 -22.43 39.25 -0.79
N ALA A 270 -21.10 39.24 -0.60
CA ALA A 270 -20.49 39.86 0.56
C ALA A 270 -20.97 41.32 0.59
N PRO A 271 -21.58 41.80 1.68
CA PRO A 271 -22.08 43.16 1.70
C PRO A 271 -20.89 44.08 1.40
N ALA A 272 -21.04 44.91 0.37
CA ALA A 272 -20.08 45.96 0.06
C ALA A 272 -19.79 46.69 1.36
N ALA A 273 -18.50 46.88 1.66
CA ALA A 273 -18.04 47.63 2.82
C ALA A 273 -18.52 49.08 2.69
N GLY A 274 -19.77 49.32 3.10
CA GLY A 274 -20.39 50.62 3.17
C GLY A 274 -19.84 51.32 4.40
N THR A 275 -18.99 52.32 4.15
CA THR A 275 -18.64 53.35 5.11
C THR A 275 -19.92 53.87 5.77
N GLY A 276 -20.00 53.73 7.09
CA GLY A 276 -21.20 54.02 7.85
C GLY A 276 -21.65 55.48 7.76
N ALA A 277 -22.97 55.64 7.77
CA ALA A 277 -23.66 56.78 8.37
C ALA A 277 -24.95 56.26 9.02
N PRO A 278 -25.37 56.80 10.18
CA PRO A 278 -26.45 56.24 10.96
C PRO A 278 -27.80 56.72 10.41
N GLN A 279 -28.76 55.82 10.21
CA GLN A 279 -30.17 56.20 10.07
C GLN A 279 -31.00 55.35 11.04
N ALA A 280 -31.60 56.05 11.98
CA ALA A 280 -32.54 55.54 12.96
C ALA A 280 -33.90 55.19 12.33
N GLY A 281 -34.59 54.22 12.94
CA GLY A 281 -36.04 54.26 13.09
C GLY A 281 -36.86 53.18 12.39
N GLY A 282 -37.77 52.57 13.16
CA GLY A 282 -39.04 52.03 12.67
C GLY A 282 -39.16 50.51 12.69
N GLY A 283 -40.06 49.98 13.53
CA GLY A 283 -40.32 48.55 13.69
C GLY A 283 -41.48 48.00 12.83
N GLU A 284 -42.15 46.99 13.42
CA GLU A 284 -43.20 46.09 12.90
C GLU A 284 -42.67 44.96 11.97
N GLY A 285 -42.97 43.67 12.16
CA GLY A 285 -44.02 43.01 12.93
C GLY A 285 -44.95 42.25 11.99
N GLY A 286 -44.86 40.90 11.95
CA GLY A 286 -45.79 40.00 11.24
C GLY A 286 -45.03 38.92 10.45
N GLY A 287 -45.22 37.61 10.63
CA GLY A 287 -46.32 36.89 11.26
C GLY A 287 -47.21 36.24 10.20
N GLN A 288 -46.73 35.18 9.57
CA GLN A 288 -47.42 33.92 9.27
C GLN A 288 -46.48 32.96 8.52
#